data_AF-A0A8C9L546-F1
#
_entry.id   AF-A0A8C9L546-F1
#
_cell.length_a   1.000
_cell.length_b   1.000
_cell.length_c   1.000
_cell.angle_alpha   90.00
_cell.angle_beta   90.00
_cell.angle_gamma   90.00
#
_symmetry.space_group_name_H-M   'P 1'
#
loop_
_entity.id
_entity.type
_entity.pdbx_description
1 polymer ?
#
loop_
_entity_poly.entity_id
_entity_poly.type
_entity_poly.pdbx_seq_one_letter_code
_entity_poly.pdbx_strand_id
1 'polypeptide(L)'
;MDELSPEEIQLRANQVTDESLESTRRILGLAIESQDVGIKTITMLDEQGEQLNRIEEGMDQINKDMREAEKTLTELNKCCGLCVCPCNRTKNFEASRAYRATWGDGTENSADHVISMQPRSINQRQPQTSGGPSGGYITRITNDAREDEMDENLAQVGNILGNLKNMALDMGNEIDAQNKQIDRINIKADTNRERIEQANIRAKKLIEN
;
A
#
# COMPACT_ATOMS: atom_id res chain seq x y z
N MET A 1 40.55 -29.40 34.84
CA MET A 1 39.50 -29.43 33.81
C MET A 1 39.22 -30.90 33.64
N ASP A 2 38.08 -31.37 34.14
CA ASP A 2 37.75 -32.80 34.01
C ASP A 2 37.68 -33.14 32.53
N GLU A 3 38.49 -34.11 32.12
CA GLU A 3 38.51 -34.65 30.77
C GLU A 3 37.19 -35.42 30.57
N LEU A 4 36.30 -34.80 29.82
CA LEU A 4 35.00 -35.35 29.49
C LEU A 4 35.22 -36.65 28.69
N SER A 5 34.57 -37.75 29.12
CA SER A 5 34.73 -39.05 28.45
C SER A 5 34.21 -38.97 27.00
N PRO A 6 34.83 -39.68 26.04
CA PRO A 6 34.35 -39.74 24.65
C PRO A 6 32.85 -40.07 24.53
N GLU A 7 32.33 -40.88 25.46
CA GLU A 7 30.91 -41.25 25.50
C GLU A 7 30.01 -40.06 25.86
N GLU A 8 30.39 -39.20 26.81
CA GLU A 8 29.56 -38.05 27.19
C GLU A 8 29.68 -36.90 26.15
N ILE A 9 30.79 -36.81 25.39
CA ILE A 9 30.88 -35.93 24.21
C ILE A 9 29.89 -36.38 23.14
N GLN A 10 29.84 -37.69 22.86
CA GLN A 10 28.93 -38.26 21.87
C GLN A 10 27.46 -38.06 22.30
N LEU A 11 27.14 -38.27 23.57
CA LEU A 11 25.80 -38.07 24.11
C LEU A 11 25.37 -36.60 23.97
N ARG A 12 26.25 -35.67 24.34
CA ARG A 12 25.98 -34.23 24.24
C ARG A 12 25.81 -33.77 22.79
N ALA A 13 26.62 -34.30 21.86
CA ALA A 13 26.47 -34.01 20.44
C ALA A 13 25.10 -34.44 19.92
N ASN A 14 24.66 -35.67 20.27
CA ASN A 14 23.33 -36.15 19.90
C ASN A 14 22.21 -35.28 20.47
N GLN A 15 22.32 -34.88 21.74
CA GLN A 15 21.34 -34.01 22.37
C GLN A 15 21.22 -32.66 21.63
N VAL A 16 22.35 -32.04 21.29
CA VAL A 16 22.37 -30.76 20.56
C VAL A 16 21.78 -30.92 19.15
N THR A 17 22.04 -32.03 18.47
CA THR A 17 21.45 -32.33 17.16
C THR A 17 19.93 -32.45 17.24
N ASP A 18 19.40 -33.15 18.24
CA ASP A 18 17.96 -33.31 18.45
C ASP A 18 17.28 -31.98 18.79
N GLU A 19 17.88 -31.18 19.68
CA GLU A 19 17.39 -29.84 20.02
C GLU A 19 17.38 -28.90 18.80
N SER A 20 18.42 -29.00 17.95
CA SER A 20 18.53 -28.22 16.71
C SER A 20 17.47 -28.62 15.70
N LEU A 21 17.20 -29.92 15.54
CA LEU A 21 16.16 -30.42 14.65
C LEU A 21 14.76 -29.98 15.11
N GLU A 22 14.49 -30.02 16.41
CA GLU A 22 13.22 -29.51 16.94
C GLU A 22 13.08 -28.00 16.67
N SER A 23 14.19 -27.25 16.76
CA SER A 23 14.21 -25.84 16.41
C SER A 23 13.87 -25.60 14.93
N THR A 24 14.41 -26.38 13.99
CA THR A 24 14.08 -26.22 12.57
C THR A 24 12.63 -26.54 12.27
N ARG A 25 12.04 -27.54 12.95
CA ARG A 25 10.59 -27.82 12.86
C ARG A 25 9.75 -26.65 13.36
N ARG A 26 10.12 -26.02 14.49
CA ARG A 26 9.42 -24.82 15.00
C ARG A 26 9.53 -23.64 14.03
N ILE A 27 10.73 -23.39 13.50
CA ILE A 27 10.96 -22.30 12.53
C ILE A 27 10.12 -22.52 11.27
N LEU A 28 10.06 -23.76 10.77
CA LEU A 28 9.23 -24.10 9.62
C LEU A 28 7.74 -23.81 9.89
N GLY A 29 7.23 -24.23 11.05
CA GLY A 29 5.85 -23.91 11.47
C GLY A 29 5.58 -22.40 11.49
N LEU A 30 6.48 -21.63 12.12
CA LEU A 30 6.35 -20.17 12.19
C LEU A 30 6.44 -19.51 10.81
N ALA A 31 7.29 -20.02 9.92
CA ALA A 31 7.42 -19.49 8.58
C ALA A 31 6.14 -19.70 7.76
N ILE A 32 5.53 -20.89 7.84
CA ILE A 32 4.25 -21.19 7.19
C ILE A 32 3.14 -20.30 7.74
N GLU A 33 3.04 -20.17 9.07
CA GLU A 33 2.05 -19.30 9.71
C GLU A 33 2.22 -17.83 9.28
N SER A 34 3.46 -17.34 9.26
CA SER A 34 3.77 -15.98 8.79
C SER A 34 3.39 -15.78 7.32
N GLN A 35 3.54 -16.82 6.48
CA GLN A 35 3.14 -16.75 5.08
C GLN A 35 1.62 -16.61 4.93
N ASP A 36 0.83 -17.37 5.69
CA ASP A 36 -0.63 -17.28 5.69
C ASP A 36 -1.11 -15.89 6.15
N VAL A 37 -0.51 -15.35 7.23
CA VAL A 37 -0.79 -13.99 7.69
C VAL A 37 -0.40 -12.95 6.64
N GLY A 38 0.73 -13.13 5.96
CA GLY A 38 1.19 -12.27 4.88
C GLY A 38 0.20 -12.23 3.70
N ILE A 39 -0.31 -13.39 3.28
CA ILE A 39 -1.32 -13.50 2.22
C ILE A 39 -2.60 -12.76 2.61
N LYS A 40 -3.12 -12.99 3.82
CA LYS A 40 -4.31 -12.28 4.32
C LYS A 40 -4.10 -10.77 4.35
N THR A 41 -2.90 -10.32 4.73
CA THR A 41 -2.55 -8.90 4.77
C THR A 41 -2.57 -8.28 3.37
N ILE A 42 -2.00 -8.96 2.37
CA ILE A 42 -2.04 -8.49 0.97
C ILE A 42 -3.48 -8.39 0.47
N THR A 43 -4.32 -9.40 0.73
CA THR A 43 -5.75 -9.34 0.35
C THR A 43 -6.46 -8.16 1.00
N MET A 44 -6.21 -7.90 2.28
CA MET A 44 -6.77 -6.73 2.96
C MET A 44 -6.26 -5.41 2.39
N LEU A 45 -5.00 -5.32 1.95
CA LEU A 45 -4.47 -4.13 1.31
C LEU A 45 -5.12 -3.89 -0.06
N ASP A 46 -5.33 -4.92 -0.85
CA ASP A 46 -6.04 -4.84 -2.14
C ASP A 46 -7.48 -4.33 -1.96
N GLU A 47 -8.22 -4.92 -1.00
CA GLU A 47 -9.58 -4.45 -0.66
C GLU A 47 -9.61 -3.00 -0.16
N GLN A 48 -8.59 -2.56 0.59
CA GLN A 48 -8.44 -1.17 1.03
C GLN A 48 -8.12 -0.23 -0.14
N GLY A 49 -7.29 -0.65 -1.09
CA GLY A 49 -7.02 0.10 -2.31
C GLY A 49 -8.29 0.39 -3.09
N GLU A 50 -9.14 -0.63 -3.27
CA GLU A 50 -10.45 -0.47 -3.92
C GLU A 50 -11.41 0.45 -3.15
N GLN A 51 -11.34 0.46 -1.81
CA GLN A 51 -12.09 1.43 -1.00
C GLN A 51 -11.59 2.85 -1.22
N LEU A 52 -10.28 3.07 -1.26
CA LEU A 52 -9.69 4.38 -1.53
C LEU A 52 -10.04 4.89 -2.93
N ASN A 53 -10.07 4.00 -3.94
CA ASN A 53 -10.55 4.33 -5.29
C ASN A 53 -11.98 4.87 -5.26
N ARG A 54 -12.90 4.18 -4.58
CA ARG A 54 -14.29 4.65 -4.43
C ARG A 54 -14.39 5.98 -3.68
N ILE A 55 -13.54 6.21 -2.68
CA ILE A 55 -13.51 7.48 -1.94
C ILE A 55 -13.01 8.60 -2.86
N GLU A 56 -11.95 8.37 -3.63
CA GLU A 56 -11.42 9.36 -4.58
C GLU A 56 -12.46 9.73 -5.64
N GLU A 57 -13.16 8.74 -6.21
CA GLU A 57 -14.29 8.97 -7.12
C GLU A 57 -15.43 9.76 -6.46
N GLY A 58 -15.75 9.44 -5.20
CA GLY A 58 -16.74 10.17 -4.42
C GLY A 58 -16.36 11.64 -4.21
N MET A 59 -15.08 11.93 -3.97
CA MET A 59 -14.59 13.32 -3.88
C MET A 59 -14.73 14.06 -5.21
N ASP A 60 -14.47 13.39 -6.33
CA ASP A 60 -14.64 13.94 -7.68
C ASP A 60 -16.12 14.23 -7.97
N GLN A 61 -17.02 13.34 -7.54
CA GLN A 61 -18.46 13.54 -7.68
C GLN A 61 -18.96 14.72 -6.84
N ILE A 62 -18.56 14.83 -5.57
CA ILE A 62 -18.92 15.97 -4.71
C ILE A 62 -18.48 17.29 -5.36
N ASN A 63 -17.28 17.34 -5.92
CA ASN A 63 -16.81 18.55 -6.60
C ASN A 63 -17.71 18.91 -7.79
N LYS A 64 -18.12 17.93 -8.61
CA LYS A 64 -19.06 18.16 -9.73
C LYS A 64 -20.42 18.65 -9.23
N ASP A 65 -20.99 18.01 -8.22
CA ASP A 65 -22.29 18.38 -7.66
C ASP A 65 -22.26 19.80 -7.08
N MET A 66 -21.16 20.17 -6.43
CA MET A 66 -20.97 21.53 -5.92
C MET A 66 -20.85 22.58 -7.04
N ARG A 67 -20.31 22.23 -8.22
CA ARG A 67 -20.35 23.12 -9.40
C ARG A 67 -21.78 23.40 -9.83
N GLU A 68 -22.62 22.38 -9.83
CA GLU A 68 -24.02 22.51 -10.21
C GLU A 68 -24.81 23.31 -9.16
N ALA A 69 -24.66 22.98 -7.88
CA ALA A 69 -25.29 23.68 -6.77
C ALA A 69 -24.95 25.18 -6.77
N GLU A 70 -23.68 25.56 -7.00
CA GLU A 70 -23.28 26.96 -7.08
C GLU A 70 -23.90 27.70 -8.28
N LYS A 71 -24.08 27.04 -9.43
CA LYS A 71 -24.79 27.62 -10.58
C LYS A 71 -26.24 27.89 -10.22
N THR A 72 -26.93 26.92 -9.62
CA THR A 72 -28.31 27.09 -9.16
C THR A 72 -28.43 28.21 -8.13
N LEU A 73 -27.54 28.28 -7.14
CA LEU A 73 -27.52 29.39 -6.18
C LEU A 73 -27.29 30.75 -6.85
N THR A 74 -26.45 30.79 -7.89
CA THR A 74 -26.22 32.01 -8.68
C THR A 74 -27.45 32.41 -9.48
N GLU A 75 -28.20 31.45 -10.01
CA GLU A 75 -29.47 31.69 -10.72
C GLU A 75 -30.56 32.21 -9.78
N LEU A 76 -30.67 31.64 -8.58
CA LEU A 76 -31.62 32.09 -7.55
C LEU A 76 -31.31 33.51 -7.03
N ASN A 77 -30.04 33.93 -7.07
CA ASN A 77 -29.61 35.28 -6.69
C ASN A 77 -29.88 36.34 -7.79
N LYS A 78 -30.40 35.96 -8.96
CA LYS A 78 -30.77 36.93 -10.02
C LYS A 78 -32.14 37.53 -9.71
N CYS A 79 -32.18 38.80 -9.31
CA CYS A 79 -33.42 39.57 -9.20
C CYS A 79 -33.99 39.89 -10.58
N CYS A 80 -35.30 39.68 -10.78
CA CYS A 80 -36.09 40.10 -11.95
C CYS A 80 -35.40 39.92 -13.33
N GLY A 81 -35.18 38.68 -13.73
CA GLY A 81 -35.19 38.25 -15.14
C GLY A 81 -34.02 38.61 -16.06
N LEU A 82 -33.20 39.64 -15.79
CA LEU A 82 -32.14 40.03 -16.74
C LEU A 82 -30.88 40.69 -16.16
N CYS A 83 -30.79 40.99 -14.85
CA CYS A 83 -29.61 41.64 -14.27
C CYS A 83 -29.17 40.99 -12.96
N VAL A 84 -27.89 40.57 -12.86
CA VAL A 84 -27.27 40.21 -11.58
C VAL A 84 -27.26 41.47 -10.73
N CYS A 85 -27.94 41.45 -9.57
CA CYS A 85 -27.99 42.60 -8.67
C CYS A 85 -26.54 43.05 -8.35
N PRO A 86 -26.13 44.30 -8.70
CA PRO A 86 -24.75 44.78 -8.52
C PRO A 86 -24.26 44.69 -7.07
N CYS A 87 -25.19 44.59 -6.13
CA CYS A 87 -24.96 44.57 -4.69
C CYS A 87 -24.43 43.22 -4.15
N ASN A 88 -24.40 42.15 -4.96
CA ASN A 88 -24.01 40.80 -4.48
C ASN A 88 -23.17 40.00 -5.50
N ARG A 89 -22.15 40.63 -6.11
CA ARG A 89 -21.13 39.90 -6.92
C ARG A 89 -20.32 38.96 -6.03
N THR A 90 -20.68 37.69 -5.99
CA THR A 90 -19.89 36.65 -5.34
C THR A 90 -18.68 36.26 -6.20
N LYS A 91 -17.52 36.09 -5.57
CA LYS A 91 -16.30 35.61 -6.24
C LYS A 91 -16.48 34.15 -6.68
N ASN A 92 -15.96 33.82 -7.86
CA ASN A 92 -15.94 32.44 -8.36
C ASN A 92 -14.97 31.61 -7.51
N PHE A 93 -15.47 30.60 -6.79
CA PHE A 93 -14.64 29.72 -5.97
C PHE A 93 -13.56 29.01 -6.80
N GLU A 94 -13.88 28.69 -8.05
CA GLU A 94 -12.97 28.04 -9.00
C GLU A 94 -11.75 28.90 -9.40
N ALA A 95 -11.82 30.22 -9.17
CA ALA A 95 -10.69 31.11 -9.39
C ALA A 95 -9.69 31.10 -8.21
N SER A 96 -10.00 30.42 -7.11
CA SER A 96 -9.09 30.27 -5.97
C SER A 96 -7.84 29.48 -6.37
N ARG A 97 -6.67 29.92 -5.87
CA ARG A 97 -5.39 29.22 -6.10
C ARG A 97 -5.46 27.78 -5.57
N ALA A 98 -6.08 27.57 -4.41
CA ALA A 98 -6.24 26.24 -3.81
C ALA A 98 -7.06 25.33 -4.74
N TYR A 99 -8.19 25.83 -5.25
CA TYR A 99 -9.02 25.08 -6.18
C TYR A 99 -8.29 24.71 -7.48
N ARG A 100 -7.57 25.66 -8.09
CA ARG A 100 -6.80 25.39 -9.32
C ARG A 100 -5.64 24.43 -9.08
N ALA A 101 -5.03 24.43 -7.92
CA ALA A 101 -3.97 23.48 -7.58
C ALA A 101 -4.49 22.04 -7.42
N THR A 102 -5.71 21.88 -6.90
CA THR A 102 -6.31 20.56 -6.63
C THR A 102 -7.12 20.01 -7.80
N TRP A 103 -7.85 20.88 -8.51
CA TRP A 103 -8.84 20.52 -9.53
C TRP A 103 -8.60 21.17 -10.89
N GLY A 104 -7.57 22.01 -11.01
CA GLY A 104 -7.18 22.60 -12.29
C GLY A 104 -6.58 21.54 -13.20
N ASP A 105 -6.98 21.54 -14.46
CA ASP A 105 -6.31 20.80 -15.52
C ASP A 105 -4.83 21.22 -15.52
N GLY A 106 -3.91 20.27 -15.33
CA GLY A 106 -2.50 20.40 -14.94
C GLY A 106 -1.58 21.12 -15.92
N THR A 107 -2.11 22.09 -16.65
CA THR A 107 -1.46 22.84 -17.74
C THR A 107 -0.33 23.77 -17.31
N GLU A 108 -0.06 23.95 -16.01
CA GLU A 108 1.06 24.82 -15.58
C GLU A 108 2.22 24.12 -14.87
N ASN A 109 2.18 22.81 -14.56
CA ASN A 109 3.34 22.14 -13.91
C ASN A 109 3.59 20.65 -14.25
N SER A 110 2.98 20.09 -15.30
CA SER A 110 3.26 18.70 -15.72
C SER A 110 4.32 18.63 -16.83
N ALA A 111 5.57 18.92 -16.48
CA ALA A 111 6.73 18.61 -17.33
C ALA A 111 7.52 17.38 -16.84
N ASP A 112 7.11 16.70 -15.76
CA ASP A 112 7.94 15.64 -15.17
C ASP A 112 7.16 14.59 -14.39
N HIS A 113 6.24 13.85 -15.04
CA HIS A 113 6.01 12.45 -14.68
C HIS A 113 5.14 11.71 -15.70
N VAL A 114 5.75 11.27 -16.80
CA VAL A 114 5.18 10.19 -17.60
C VAL A 114 5.67 8.89 -16.96
N ILE A 115 4.86 8.30 -16.06
CA ILE A 115 5.09 6.92 -15.63
C ILE A 115 4.73 6.04 -16.81
N SER A 116 5.73 5.78 -17.64
CA SER A 116 5.76 4.67 -18.58
C SER A 116 5.82 3.36 -17.76
N MET A 117 4.70 2.96 -17.13
CA MET A 117 4.49 1.57 -16.71
C MET A 117 4.04 0.78 -17.94
N GLN A 118 4.98 0.63 -18.88
CA GLN A 118 4.87 -0.34 -19.95
C GLN A 118 5.09 -1.73 -19.33
N PRO A 119 4.19 -2.71 -19.51
CA PRO A 119 4.44 -4.06 -19.01
C PRO A 119 5.70 -4.59 -19.68
N ARG A 120 6.76 -4.82 -18.89
CA ARG A 120 7.93 -5.55 -19.36
C ARG A 120 7.47 -6.95 -19.72
N SER A 121 7.45 -7.25 -21.01
CA SER A 121 7.45 -8.62 -21.52
C SER A 121 8.56 -9.39 -20.83
N ILE A 122 8.17 -10.36 -19.99
CA ILE A 122 9.05 -11.34 -19.36
C ILE A 122 9.59 -12.22 -20.48
N ASN A 123 10.68 -11.76 -21.10
CA ASN A 123 11.46 -12.58 -21.98
C ASN A 123 12.24 -13.54 -21.09
N GLN A 124 11.80 -14.80 -21.16
CA GLN A 124 12.32 -15.98 -20.51
C GLN A 124 13.83 -16.12 -20.77
N ARG A 125 14.64 -15.50 -19.91
CA ARG A 125 16.06 -15.80 -19.74
C ARG A 125 16.30 -16.01 -18.28
N GLN A 126 16.02 -17.25 -17.89
CA GLN A 126 16.59 -17.96 -16.77
C GLN A 126 17.90 -17.30 -16.30
N PRO A 127 17.94 -16.68 -15.12
CA PRO A 127 19.18 -16.54 -14.40
C PRO A 127 19.57 -17.98 -14.06
N GLN A 128 20.55 -18.52 -14.79
CA GLN A 128 21.34 -19.60 -14.22
C GLN A 128 21.87 -19.04 -12.91
N THR A 129 21.28 -19.49 -11.81
CA THR A 129 21.88 -19.37 -10.49
C THR A 129 23.17 -20.16 -10.59
N SER A 130 24.25 -19.44 -10.83
CA SER A 130 25.62 -19.91 -10.74
C SER A 130 25.72 -20.67 -9.43
N GLY A 131 25.96 -21.97 -9.52
CA GLY A 131 26.13 -22.85 -8.38
C GLY A 131 27.20 -22.31 -7.45
N GLY A 132 26.75 -21.68 -6.36
CA GLY A 132 27.49 -21.74 -5.11
C GLY A 132 27.57 -23.22 -4.68
N PRO A 133 28.55 -23.59 -3.85
CA PRO A 133 28.78 -24.98 -3.51
C PRO A 133 27.46 -25.58 -3.02
N SER A 134 27.08 -26.72 -3.60
CA SER A 134 25.97 -27.58 -3.14
C SER A 134 26.26 -28.15 -1.75
N GLY A 135 26.52 -27.27 -0.78
CA GLY A 135 26.55 -27.57 0.63
C GLY A 135 25.17 -27.24 1.17
N GLY A 136 24.54 -28.20 1.82
CA GLY A 136 23.30 -27.98 2.55
C GLY A 136 23.40 -26.80 3.51
N TYR A 137 22.26 -26.33 3.99
CA TYR A 137 22.12 -25.29 5.00
C TYR A 137 22.84 -25.65 6.31
N ILE A 138 23.16 -26.93 6.52
CA ILE A 138 23.90 -27.42 7.67
C ILE A 138 25.24 -28.06 7.27
N THR A 139 26.22 -27.96 8.16
CA THR A 139 27.44 -28.79 8.08
C THR A 139 27.12 -30.18 8.63
N ARG A 140 27.28 -31.21 7.79
CA ARG A 140 27.01 -32.61 8.16
C ARG A 140 28.16 -33.18 8.99
N ILE A 141 27.85 -33.75 10.16
CA ILE A 141 28.83 -34.35 11.07
C ILE A 141 28.60 -35.85 11.17
N THR A 142 27.37 -36.25 11.53
CA THR A 142 27.00 -37.66 11.66
C THR A 142 26.47 -38.26 10.37
N ASN A 143 26.03 -37.40 9.43
CA ASN A 143 25.41 -37.79 8.16
C ASN A 143 24.28 -38.82 8.36
N ASP A 144 23.45 -38.54 9.38
CA ASP A 144 22.30 -39.35 9.75
C ASP A 144 20.99 -38.71 9.27
N ALA A 145 19.89 -39.44 9.40
CA ALA A 145 18.58 -38.99 8.91
C ALA A 145 18.08 -37.69 9.58
N ARG A 146 18.59 -37.36 10.78
CA ARG A 146 18.22 -36.13 11.50
C ARG A 146 18.84 -34.91 10.83
N GLU A 147 20.10 -34.99 10.46
CA GLU A 147 20.77 -33.96 9.69
C GLU A 147 20.10 -33.79 8.30
N ASP A 148 19.72 -34.88 7.63
CA ASP A 148 18.98 -34.79 6.36
C ASP A 148 17.64 -34.05 6.51
N GLU A 149 16.85 -34.37 7.54
CA GLU A 149 15.57 -33.69 7.83
C GLU A 149 15.80 -32.21 8.18
N MET A 150 16.84 -31.91 8.96
CA MET A 150 17.17 -30.54 9.35
C MET A 150 17.52 -29.68 8.13
N ASP A 151 18.28 -30.23 7.19
CA ASP A 151 18.65 -29.58 5.93
C ASP A 151 17.42 -29.34 5.03
N GLU A 152 16.52 -30.32 4.94
CA GLU A 152 15.25 -30.21 4.20
C GLU A 152 14.34 -29.13 4.82
N ASN A 153 14.18 -29.12 6.14
CA ASN A 153 13.39 -28.11 6.85
C ASN A 153 13.92 -26.69 6.58
N LEU A 154 15.24 -26.50 6.64
CA LEU A 154 15.87 -25.19 6.37
C LEU A 154 15.76 -24.79 4.90
N ALA A 155 15.80 -25.74 3.96
CA ALA A 155 15.53 -25.45 2.55
C ALA A 155 14.10 -24.97 2.33
N GLN A 156 13.11 -25.61 2.95
CA GLN A 156 11.72 -25.17 2.89
C GLN A 156 11.54 -23.78 3.51
N VAL A 157 12.14 -23.53 4.68
CA VAL A 157 12.15 -22.21 5.32
C VAL A 157 12.77 -21.17 4.39
N GLY A 158 13.89 -21.47 3.73
CA GLY A 158 14.54 -20.58 2.76
C GLY A 158 13.61 -20.18 1.61
N ASN A 159 12.84 -21.12 1.07
CA ASN A 159 11.85 -20.85 0.03
C ASN A 159 10.71 -19.95 0.55
N ILE A 160 10.17 -20.24 1.74
CA ILE A 160 9.11 -19.44 2.35
C ILE A 160 9.60 -18.03 2.65
N LEU A 161 10.82 -17.87 3.17
CA LEU A 161 11.45 -16.57 3.41
C LEU A 161 11.62 -15.77 2.10
N GLY A 162 11.95 -16.45 1.00
CA GLY A 162 11.96 -15.84 -0.33
C GLY A 162 10.59 -15.28 -0.73
N ASN A 163 9.52 -16.05 -0.51
CA ASN A 163 8.15 -15.61 -0.78
C ASN A 163 7.73 -14.46 0.15
N LEU A 164 8.01 -14.57 1.44
CA LEU A 164 7.76 -13.52 2.44
C LEU A 164 8.45 -12.21 2.07
N LYS A 165 9.68 -12.28 1.55
CA LYS A 165 10.40 -11.09 1.05
C LYS A 165 9.68 -10.43 -0.12
N ASN A 166 9.22 -11.21 -1.10
CA ASN A 166 8.48 -10.65 -2.25
C ASN A 166 7.17 -10.02 -1.77
N MET A 167 6.41 -10.72 -0.91
CA MET A 167 5.20 -10.18 -0.30
C MET A 167 5.46 -8.88 0.47
N ALA A 168 6.55 -8.79 1.24
CA ALA A 168 6.91 -7.57 1.95
C ALA A 168 7.22 -6.40 1.02
N LEU A 169 7.87 -6.65 -0.13
CA LEU A 169 8.12 -5.63 -1.14
C LEU A 169 6.82 -5.16 -1.80
N ASP A 170 5.93 -6.10 -2.16
CA ASP A 170 4.64 -5.79 -2.77
C ASP A 170 3.74 -5.00 -1.82
N MET A 171 3.65 -5.43 -0.55
CA MET A 171 2.94 -4.67 0.50
C MET A 171 3.51 -3.27 0.68
N GLY A 172 4.84 -3.11 0.68
CA GLY A 172 5.48 -1.80 0.81
C GLY A 172 5.11 -0.86 -0.34
N ASN A 173 5.19 -1.36 -1.58
CA ASN A 173 4.83 -0.58 -2.77
C ASN A 173 3.35 -0.18 -2.78
N GLU A 174 2.46 -1.09 -2.38
CA GLU A 174 1.01 -0.85 -2.30
C GLU A 174 0.70 0.20 -1.23
N ILE A 175 1.30 0.10 -0.05
CA ILE A 175 1.14 1.10 1.03
C ILE A 175 1.64 2.48 0.56
N ASP A 176 2.79 2.56 -0.12
CA ASP A 176 3.31 3.83 -0.64
C ASP A 176 2.38 4.45 -1.70
N ALA A 177 1.76 3.62 -2.56
CA ALA A 177 0.77 4.07 -3.53
C ALA A 177 -0.50 4.58 -2.86
N GLN A 178 -1.04 3.82 -1.90
CA GLN A 178 -2.23 4.18 -1.12
C GLN A 178 -2.00 5.45 -0.29
N ASN A 179 -0.83 5.63 0.33
CA ASN A 179 -0.48 6.86 1.06
C ASN A 179 -0.56 8.10 0.17
N LYS A 180 0.02 8.03 -1.04
CA LYS A 180 -0.07 9.14 -2.01
C LYS A 180 -1.51 9.38 -2.46
N GLN A 181 -2.32 8.35 -2.56
CA GLN A 181 -3.75 8.48 -2.88
C GLN A 181 -4.50 9.19 -1.75
N ILE A 182 -4.27 8.80 -0.49
CA ILE A 182 -4.84 9.44 0.69
C ILE A 182 -4.48 10.93 0.73
N ASP A 183 -3.23 11.29 0.43
CA ASP A 183 -2.82 12.71 0.36
C ASP A 183 -3.65 13.50 -0.67
N ARG A 184 -3.85 12.94 -1.88
CA ARG A 184 -4.71 13.56 -2.89
C ARG A 184 -6.16 13.69 -2.41
N ILE A 185 -6.70 12.63 -1.81
CA ILE A 185 -8.05 12.61 -1.25
C ILE A 185 -8.20 13.70 -0.19
N ASN A 186 -7.23 13.84 0.73
CA ASN A 186 -7.27 14.86 1.77
C ASN A 186 -7.32 16.28 1.19
N ILE A 187 -6.48 16.57 0.20
CA ILE A 187 -6.47 17.88 -0.47
C ILE A 187 -7.82 18.14 -1.18
N LYS A 188 -8.37 17.13 -1.88
CA LYS A 188 -9.70 17.20 -2.52
C LYS A 188 -10.80 17.43 -1.49
N ALA A 189 -10.77 16.71 -0.37
CA ALA A 189 -11.75 16.79 0.70
C ALA A 189 -11.74 18.16 1.37
N ASP A 190 -10.57 18.73 1.68
CA ASP A 190 -10.47 20.07 2.26
C ASP A 190 -11.02 21.15 1.33
N THR A 191 -10.72 21.03 0.04
CA THR A 191 -11.24 21.95 -0.98
C THR A 191 -12.76 21.85 -1.11
N ASN A 192 -13.29 20.63 -1.15
CA ASN A 192 -14.74 20.39 -1.19
C ASN A 192 -15.43 20.90 0.07
N ARG A 193 -14.84 20.70 1.25
CA ARG A 193 -15.36 21.20 2.53
C ARG A 193 -15.45 22.72 2.54
N GLU A 194 -14.40 23.42 2.12
CA GLU A 194 -14.43 24.89 2.02
C GLU A 194 -15.50 25.36 1.03
N ARG A 195 -15.64 24.66 -0.11
CA ARG A 195 -16.64 24.96 -1.13
C ARG A 195 -18.06 24.84 -0.60
N ILE A 196 -18.36 23.73 0.08
CA ILE A 196 -19.66 23.45 0.70
C ILE A 196 -19.99 24.53 1.72
N GLU A 197 -19.05 24.89 2.59
CA GLU A 197 -19.26 25.93 3.59
C GLU A 197 -19.60 27.28 2.96
N GLN A 198 -18.86 27.68 1.92
CA GLN A 198 -19.15 28.92 1.20
C GLN A 198 -20.53 28.90 0.51
N ALA A 199 -20.90 27.77 -0.10
CA ALA A 199 -22.21 27.61 -0.72
C ALA A 199 -23.35 27.66 0.31
N ASN A 200 -23.17 27.03 1.47
CA ASN A 200 -24.12 27.08 2.58
C ASN A 200 -24.34 28.50 3.11
N ILE A 201 -23.26 29.27 3.30
CA ILE A 201 -23.34 30.68 3.69
C ILE A 201 -24.13 31.50 2.65
N ARG A 202 -23.91 31.25 1.35
CA ARG A 202 -24.64 31.93 0.26
C ARG A 202 -26.11 31.55 0.27
N ALA A 203 -26.43 30.27 0.39
CA ALA A 203 -27.80 29.78 0.45
C ALA A 203 -28.57 30.38 1.62
N LYS A 204 -27.95 30.43 2.82
CA LYS A 204 -28.55 31.04 4.00
C LYS A 204 -28.88 32.52 3.80
N LYS A 205 -27.97 33.29 3.19
CA LYS A 205 -28.20 34.70 2.84
C LYS A 205 -29.36 34.90 1.85
N LEU A 206 -29.64 33.95 0.97
CA LEU A 206 -30.79 34.03 0.06
C LEU A 206 -32.12 33.80 0.77
N ILE A 207 -32.13 33.05 1.87
CA ILE A 207 -33.33 32.79 2.68
C ILE A 207 -33.59 33.94 3.66
N GLU A 208 -32.54 34.60 4.15
CA GLU A 208 -32.63 35.71 5.10
C GLU A 208 -32.94 37.08 4.45
N ASN A 209 -32.90 37.18 3.11
CA ASN A 209 -33.37 38.35 2.35
C ASN A 209 -34.85 38.20 1.98
#